data_AF-A0A3S7KCY7-F1
#
_entry.id   AF-A0A3S7KCY7-F1
#
_cell.length_a   1.000
_cell.length_b   1.000
_cell.length_c   1.000
_cell.angle_alpha   90.00
_cell.angle_beta   90.00
_cell.angle_gamma   90.00
#
_symmetry.space_group_name_H-M   'P 1'
#
loop_
_entity.id
_entity.type
_entity.pdbx_description
1 polymer ?
#
loop_
_entity_poly.entity_id
_entity_poly.type
_entity_poly.pdbx_seq_one_letter_code
_entity_poly.pdbx_strand_id
1 'polypeptide(L)'
;MNWIRQDEQGWHFDAYFDYLAGAAADLPDTLREFALDLGNYALRGRDSLHDARMSAFRVEKSAVDGAEGATVSIEVVLLDQQFEGEMLMTYSGVVGYLLQEALCSDDPSVDVLVHEVSVVEPGRYRHTVLFDNGGGYAVEFSGFTRARRERAPSRM
;
A
#
# COMPACT_ATOMS: atom_id res chain seq x y z
N MET A 1 9.48 -3.42 7.08
CA MET A 1 8.55 -2.98 8.13
C MET A 1 9.36 -2.69 9.36
N ASN A 2 9.08 -1.56 9.99
CA ASN A 2 9.87 -1.03 11.10
C ASN A 2 9.12 -1.13 12.43
N TRP A 3 7.79 -1.05 12.41
CA TRP A 3 6.95 -0.89 13.58
C TRP A 3 5.97 -2.03 13.79
N ILE A 4 5.49 -2.64 12.70
CA ILE A 4 4.66 -3.84 12.78
C ILE A 4 5.56 -5.07 12.97
N ARG A 5 5.25 -5.88 13.99
CA ARG A 5 6.04 -7.06 14.38
C ARG A 5 5.21 -8.33 14.27
N GLN A 6 5.88 -9.46 14.04
CA GLN A 6 5.28 -10.79 14.06
C GLN A 6 5.95 -11.65 15.13
N ASP A 7 5.15 -12.39 15.88
CA ASP A 7 5.61 -13.47 16.75
C ASP A 7 4.68 -14.70 16.62
N GLU A 8 4.81 -15.66 17.54
CA GLU A 8 3.99 -16.89 17.56
C GLU A 8 2.48 -16.64 17.72
N GLN A 9 2.08 -15.46 18.22
CA GLN A 9 0.68 -15.10 18.46
C GLN A 9 0.08 -14.32 17.28
N GLY A 10 0.90 -13.88 16.32
CA GLY A 10 0.47 -13.20 15.10
C GLY A 10 1.13 -11.84 14.91
N TRP A 11 0.42 -10.95 14.22
CA TRP A 11 0.86 -9.59 13.90
C TRP A 11 0.45 -8.60 14.99
N HIS A 12 1.39 -7.77 15.42
CA HIS A 12 1.21 -6.77 16.48
C HIS A 12 1.35 -5.37 15.91
N PHE A 13 0.32 -4.54 16.12
CA PHE A 13 0.19 -3.22 15.52
C PHE A 13 0.31 -2.05 16.51
N ASP A 14 0.34 -2.32 17.82
CA ASP A 14 0.32 -1.26 18.86
C ASP A 14 1.43 -0.23 18.67
N ALA A 15 2.68 -0.70 18.52
CA ALA A 15 3.84 0.15 18.30
C ALA A 15 3.75 0.97 17.00
N TYR A 16 3.05 0.44 16.00
CA TYR A 16 2.84 1.13 14.73
C TYR A 16 1.79 2.24 14.86
N PHE A 17 0.70 2.01 15.56
CA PHE A 17 -0.29 3.06 15.80
C PHE A 17 0.20 4.14 16.76
N ASP A 18 1.03 3.79 17.75
CA ASP A 18 1.74 4.77 18.58
C ASP A 18 2.66 5.64 17.73
N TYR A 19 3.41 5.03 16.80
CA TYR A 19 4.24 5.73 15.84
C TYR A 19 3.42 6.67 14.96
N LEU A 20 2.31 6.20 14.36
CA LEU A 20 1.46 7.02 13.51
C LEU A 20 0.83 8.19 14.26
N ALA A 21 0.45 7.99 15.53
CA ALA A 21 -0.06 9.07 16.37
C ALA A 21 0.99 10.18 16.58
N GLY A 22 2.26 9.80 16.76
CA GLY A 22 3.37 10.75 16.85
C GLY A 22 3.72 11.44 15.53
N ALA A 23 3.60 10.72 14.40
CA ALA A 23 3.94 11.22 13.07
C ALA A 23 2.77 11.90 12.34
N ALA A 24 1.56 11.92 12.91
CA ALA A 24 0.35 12.37 12.23
C ALA A 24 0.45 13.79 11.67
N ALA A 25 1.14 14.70 12.36
CA ALA A 25 1.32 16.08 11.91
C ALA A 25 2.21 16.19 10.66
N ASP A 26 3.07 15.21 10.42
CA ASP A 26 3.99 15.18 9.29
C ASP A 26 3.39 14.48 8.06
N LEU A 27 2.22 13.87 8.19
CA LEU A 27 1.52 13.18 7.10
C LEU A 27 0.55 14.13 6.38
N PRO A 28 0.59 14.20 5.03
CA PRO A 28 -0.41 14.90 4.23
C PRO A 28 -1.80 14.31 4.45
N ASP A 29 -2.84 15.12 4.36
CA ASP A 29 -4.21 14.76 4.75
C ASP A 29 -4.67 13.40 4.19
N THR A 30 -4.56 13.18 2.88
CA THR A 30 -4.98 11.91 2.25
C THR A 30 -4.17 10.70 2.73
N LEU A 31 -2.87 10.87 2.97
CA LEU A 31 -2.02 9.80 3.46
C LEU A 31 -2.30 9.53 4.95
N ARG A 32 -2.54 10.58 5.74
CA ARG A 32 -2.91 10.49 7.15
C ARG A 32 -4.24 9.77 7.32
N GLU A 33 -5.26 10.17 6.55
CA GLU A 33 -6.57 9.51 6.53
C GLU A 33 -6.47 8.04 6.13
N PHE A 34 -5.55 7.68 5.25
CA PHE A 34 -5.32 6.28 4.90
C PHE A 34 -4.57 5.51 5.98
N ALA A 35 -3.45 6.04 6.47
CA ALA A 35 -2.60 5.35 7.43
C ALA A 35 -3.29 5.13 8.79
N LEU A 36 -4.09 6.09 9.26
CA LEU A 36 -4.80 6.04 10.54
C LEU A 36 -6.17 5.33 10.48
N ASP A 37 -6.61 4.92 9.30
CA ASP A 37 -7.88 4.21 9.14
C ASP A 37 -7.74 2.76 9.59
N LEU A 38 -8.24 2.49 10.81
CA LEU A 38 -8.25 1.15 11.41
C LEU A 38 -8.96 0.11 10.54
N GLY A 39 -9.88 0.55 9.67
CA GLY A 39 -10.56 -0.33 8.72
C GLY A 39 -9.58 -1.05 7.79
N ASN A 40 -8.49 -0.39 7.39
CA ASN A 40 -7.47 -0.99 6.51
C ASN A 40 -6.73 -2.17 7.16
N TYR A 41 -6.72 -2.25 8.50
CA TYR A 41 -6.00 -3.27 9.29
C TYR A 41 -6.94 -4.30 9.94
N ALA A 42 -8.25 -4.14 9.77
CA ALA A 42 -9.21 -5.09 10.30
C ALA A 42 -9.05 -6.44 9.61
N LEU A 43 -9.25 -7.56 10.30
CA LEU A 43 -9.22 -8.89 9.67
C LEU A 43 -10.36 -9.09 8.65
N ARG A 44 -11.43 -8.31 8.77
CA ARG A 44 -12.63 -8.42 7.94
C ARG A 44 -13.24 -7.06 7.68
N GLY A 45 -13.85 -6.94 6.51
CA GLY A 45 -14.70 -5.81 6.16
C GLY A 45 -14.38 -5.28 4.78
N ARG A 46 -15.32 -4.52 4.22
CA ARG A 46 -15.14 -3.91 2.89
C ARG A 46 -13.92 -2.99 2.83
N ASP A 47 -13.57 -2.40 3.98
CA ASP A 47 -12.45 -1.49 4.06
C ASP A 47 -11.09 -2.14 4.37
N SER A 48 -11.10 -3.42 4.74
CA SER A 48 -9.89 -4.18 5.04
C SER A 48 -8.99 -4.32 3.83
N LEU A 49 -7.69 -4.12 4.06
CA LEU A 49 -6.66 -4.55 3.12
C LEU A 49 -6.13 -5.95 3.44
N HIS A 50 -6.41 -6.53 4.60
CA HIS A 50 -6.12 -7.95 4.84
C HIS A 50 -6.85 -8.80 3.81
N ASP A 51 -6.26 -9.85 3.25
CA ASP A 51 -6.82 -10.69 2.17
C ASP A 51 -7.15 -9.95 0.86
N ALA A 52 -6.75 -8.68 0.72
CA ALA A 52 -6.88 -7.96 -0.55
C ALA A 52 -5.84 -8.45 -1.56
N ARG A 53 -6.19 -8.51 -2.85
CA ARG A 53 -5.28 -9.01 -3.90
C ARG A 53 -4.80 -7.92 -4.84
N MET A 54 -3.50 -7.84 -5.07
CA MET A 54 -2.97 -6.92 -6.07
C MET A 54 -3.31 -7.40 -7.48
N SER A 55 -4.13 -6.63 -8.21
CA SER A 55 -4.47 -6.91 -9.61
C SER A 55 -3.63 -6.12 -10.60
N ALA A 56 -3.03 -5.00 -10.17
CA ALA A 56 -2.14 -4.22 -11.01
C ALA A 56 -1.09 -3.46 -10.18
N PHE A 57 0.12 -3.38 -10.73
CA PHE A 57 1.21 -2.49 -10.31
C PHE A 57 1.74 -1.78 -11.55
N ARG A 58 1.37 -0.51 -11.76
CA ARG A 58 1.69 0.26 -12.96
C ARG A 58 2.72 1.32 -12.62
N VAL A 59 3.83 1.33 -13.35
CA VAL A 59 4.87 2.36 -13.23
C VAL A 59 4.79 3.26 -14.46
N GLU A 60 4.60 4.55 -14.23
CA GLU A 60 4.59 5.55 -15.29
C GLU A 60 5.77 6.51 -15.11
N LYS A 61 6.43 6.82 -16.23
CA LYS A 61 7.50 7.81 -16.29
C LYS A 61 7.11 8.87 -17.29
N SER A 62 6.95 10.10 -16.82
CA SER A 62 6.61 11.24 -17.67
C SER A 62 7.82 12.17 -17.76
N ALA A 63 8.19 12.56 -18.97
CA ALA A 63 9.13 13.66 -19.17
C ALA A 63 8.38 14.96 -18.92
N VAL A 64 8.91 15.82 -18.04
CA VAL A 64 8.41 17.19 -17.93
C VAL A 64 9.13 18.01 -18.98
N ASP A 65 8.40 18.49 -19.99
CA ASP A 65 8.98 19.34 -21.04
C ASP A 65 9.71 20.54 -20.42
N GLY A 66 11.01 20.65 -20.70
CA GLY A 66 11.85 21.76 -20.24
C GLY A 66 12.42 21.63 -18.82
N ALA A 67 12.18 20.53 -18.10
CA ALA A 67 12.83 20.25 -16.82
C ALA A 67 13.79 19.06 -16.94
N GLU A 68 14.98 19.18 -16.35
CA GLU A 68 15.91 18.06 -16.14
C GLU A 68 15.34 17.12 -15.07
N GLY A 69 14.40 16.26 -15.45
CA GLY A 69 13.87 15.24 -14.54
C GLY A 69 12.62 14.56 -15.07
N ALA A 70 12.70 13.23 -15.26
CA ALA A 70 11.50 12.43 -15.43
C ALA A 70 10.79 12.28 -14.08
N THR A 71 9.48 12.54 -14.03
CA THR A 71 8.67 12.23 -12.85
C THR A 71 8.22 10.78 -12.92
N VAL A 72 8.33 10.07 -11.80
CA VAL A 72 7.82 8.70 -11.68
C VAL A 72 6.56 8.71 -10.81
N SER A 73 5.52 8.03 -11.28
CA SER A 73 4.33 7.70 -10.52
C SER A 73 4.11 6.19 -10.53
N ILE A 74 3.46 5.69 -9.49
CA ILE A 74 3.06 4.30 -9.38
C ILE A 74 1.59 4.24 -9.04
N GLU A 75 0.84 3.42 -9.76
CA GLU A 75 -0.54 3.07 -9.42
C GLU A 75 -0.60 1.60 -9.00
N VAL A 76 -1.18 1.33 -7.84
CA VAL A 76 -1.47 -0.02 -7.36
C VAL A 76 -2.97 -0.19 -7.26
N VAL A 77 -3.48 -1.31 -7.79
CA VAL A 77 -4.88 -1.70 -7.67
C VAL A 77 -4.95 -2.96 -6.81
N LEU A 78 -5.67 -2.87 -5.70
CA LEU A 78 -6.01 -4.00 -4.84
C LEU A 78 -7.50 -4.32 -4.99
N LEU A 79 -7.82 -5.59 -5.21
CA LEU A 79 -9.18 -6.11 -5.10
C LEU A 79 -9.49 -6.31 -3.62
N ASP A 80 -10.67 -5.91 -3.16
CA ASP A 80 -11.08 -6.15 -1.76
C ASP A 80 -11.24 -7.65 -1.44
N GLN A 81 -11.44 -7.96 -0.16
CA GLN A 81 -11.59 -9.33 0.35
C GLN A 81 -12.68 -10.16 -0.37
N GLN A 82 -13.67 -9.48 -0.96
CA GLN A 82 -14.81 -10.11 -1.64
C GLN A 82 -14.63 -10.14 -3.16
N PHE A 83 -13.56 -9.51 -3.68
CA PHE A 83 -13.30 -9.30 -5.11
C PHE A 83 -14.40 -8.52 -5.84
N GLU A 84 -15.18 -7.74 -5.10
CA GLU A 84 -16.32 -6.94 -5.58
C GLU A 84 -15.96 -5.46 -5.74
N GLY A 85 -14.94 -5.00 -5.02
CA GLY A 85 -14.43 -3.64 -5.08
C GLY A 85 -12.94 -3.57 -5.41
N GLU A 86 -12.52 -2.40 -5.89
CA GLU A 86 -11.14 -2.06 -6.16
C GLU A 86 -10.72 -0.86 -5.30
N MET A 87 -9.57 -0.99 -4.63
CA MET A 87 -8.82 0.10 -4.02
C MET A 87 -7.70 0.50 -4.97
N LEU A 88 -7.76 1.74 -5.45
CA LEU A 88 -6.70 2.32 -6.26
C LEU A 88 -5.87 3.24 -5.38
N MET A 89 -4.56 3.00 -5.36
CA MET A 89 -3.58 3.82 -4.66
C MET A 89 -2.63 4.41 -5.68
N THR A 90 -2.48 5.72 -5.69
CA THR A 90 -1.55 6.42 -6.58
C THR A 90 -0.48 7.10 -5.76
N TYR A 91 0.77 6.77 -6.06
CA TYR A 91 1.97 7.36 -5.50
C TYR A 91 2.58 8.31 -6.54
N SER A 92 2.85 9.55 -6.15
CA SER A 92 3.49 10.57 -7.00
C SER A 92 4.78 11.06 -6.38
N GLY A 93 5.68 11.60 -7.21
CA GLY A 93 7.03 11.97 -6.79
C GLY A 93 7.81 10.76 -6.28
N VAL A 94 7.65 9.61 -6.95
CA VAL A 94 8.30 8.37 -6.57
C VAL A 94 9.80 8.47 -6.83
N VAL A 95 10.59 8.22 -5.79
CA VAL A 95 12.07 8.26 -5.85
C VAL A 95 12.70 6.88 -5.84
N GLY A 96 11.95 5.87 -5.42
CA GLY A 96 12.38 4.48 -5.41
C GLY A 96 11.22 3.54 -5.14
N TYR A 97 11.30 2.33 -5.70
CA TYR A 97 10.38 1.26 -5.39
C TYR A 97 11.07 -0.09 -5.46
N LEU A 98 10.54 -1.04 -4.71
CA LEU A 98 10.88 -2.45 -4.76
C LEU A 98 9.59 -3.22 -5.00
N LEU A 99 9.59 -4.10 -5.99
CA LEU A 99 8.56 -5.12 -6.17
C LEU A 99 9.27 -6.47 -6.08
N GLN A 100 8.89 -7.27 -5.09
CA GLN A 100 9.46 -8.58 -4.84
C GLN A 100 8.38 -9.64 -5.09
N GLU A 101 8.58 -10.43 -6.14
CA GLU A 101 7.74 -11.59 -6.43
C GLU A 101 8.32 -12.82 -5.73
N ALA A 102 7.47 -13.62 -5.08
CA ALA A 102 7.86 -14.94 -4.61
C ALA A 102 7.74 -15.93 -5.78
N LEU A 103 8.86 -16.53 -6.20
CA LEU A 103 8.94 -17.39 -7.39
C LEU A 103 8.34 -18.80 -7.20
N CYS A 104 7.84 -19.13 -6.01
CA CYS A 104 7.43 -20.49 -5.65
C CYS A 104 6.36 -20.46 -4.55
N SER A 105 5.11 -20.28 -4.93
CA SER A 105 3.99 -20.76 -4.13
C SER A 105 3.12 -21.66 -5.02
N ASP A 106 2.82 -22.87 -4.53
CA ASP A 106 1.76 -23.71 -5.11
C ASP A 106 0.38 -23.04 -4.98
N ASP A 107 0.30 -21.98 -4.18
CA ASP A 107 -0.85 -21.11 -4.03
C ASP A 107 -0.76 -19.89 -4.98
N PRO A 108 -1.66 -19.78 -5.97
CA PRO A 108 -1.74 -18.60 -6.83
C PRO A 108 -2.39 -17.39 -6.13
N SER A 109 -2.99 -17.53 -4.93
CA SER A 109 -3.42 -16.36 -4.17
C SER A 109 -2.23 -15.65 -3.53
N VAL A 110 -2.18 -14.35 -3.77
CA VAL A 110 -1.19 -13.44 -3.21
C VAL A 110 -1.97 -12.37 -2.49
N ASP A 111 -2.25 -12.67 -1.24
CA ASP A 111 -3.13 -11.89 -0.38
C ASP A 111 -2.28 -10.92 0.44
N VAL A 112 -2.74 -9.68 0.59
CA VAL A 112 -2.10 -8.72 1.49
C VAL A 112 -2.24 -9.24 2.91
N LEU A 113 -1.08 -9.53 3.51
CA LEU A 113 -0.98 -9.97 4.89
C LEU A 113 -0.97 -8.77 5.83
N VAL A 114 -0.15 -7.77 5.50
CA VAL A 114 0.03 -6.58 6.32
C VAL A 114 0.65 -5.45 5.51
N HIS A 115 0.40 -4.21 5.94
CA HIS A 115 0.99 -3.01 5.32
C HIS A 115 1.38 -1.97 6.36
N GLU A 116 2.34 -1.11 6.01
CA GLU A 116 2.91 -0.08 6.90
C GLU A 116 3.23 1.19 6.12
N VAL A 117 2.77 2.34 6.62
CA VAL A 117 3.16 3.68 6.15
C VAL A 117 4.15 4.29 7.14
N SER A 118 5.27 4.83 6.66
CA SER A 118 6.25 5.52 7.49
C SER A 118 6.75 6.81 6.84
N VAL A 119 7.21 7.74 7.67
CA VAL A 119 7.92 8.97 7.29
C VAL A 119 9.38 8.60 7.20
N VAL A 120 9.99 8.82 6.04
CA VAL A 120 11.43 8.61 5.82
C VAL A 120 12.20 9.86 6.25
N GLU A 121 11.72 11.01 5.78
CA GLU A 121 12.18 12.36 6.11
C GLU A 121 11.02 13.33 5.81
N PRO A 122 11.06 14.60 6.27
CA PRO A 122 9.97 15.54 6.01
C PRO A 122 9.61 15.65 4.52
N GLY A 123 8.35 15.38 4.17
CA GLY A 123 7.87 15.39 2.79
C GLY A 123 8.15 14.11 1.99
N ARG A 124 8.75 13.08 2.60
CA ARG A 124 9.01 11.78 1.97
C ARG A 124 8.51 10.63 2.84
N TYR A 125 7.77 9.74 2.20
CA TYR A 125 7.07 8.65 2.87
C TYR A 125 7.42 7.33 2.21
N ARG A 126 7.26 6.24 2.96
CA ARG A 126 7.36 4.87 2.48
C ARG A 126 6.07 4.13 2.79
N HIS A 127 5.49 3.47 1.79
CA HIS A 127 4.44 2.49 1.99
C HIS A 127 5.02 1.11 1.68
N THR A 128 4.91 0.17 2.61
CA THR A 128 5.37 -1.21 2.47
C THR A 128 4.18 -2.14 2.63
N VAL A 129 4.03 -3.06 1.68
CA VAL A 129 2.99 -4.10 1.69
C VAL A 129 3.68 -5.45 1.60
N LEU A 130 3.29 -6.35 2.51
CA LEU A 130 3.74 -7.73 2.55
C LEU A 130 2.58 -8.64 2.13
N PHE A 131 2.87 -9.57 1.23
CA PHE A 131 1.92 -10.62 0.85
C PHE A 131 2.18 -11.90 1.65
N ASP A 132 1.15 -12.73 1.77
CA ASP A 132 1.17 -14.02 2.47
C ASP A 132 2.18 -15.03 1.90
N ASN A 133 2.52 -14.91 0.62
CA ASN A 133 3.55 -15.72 -0.04
C ASN A 133 5.00 -15.24 0.21
N GLY A 134 5.20 -14.21 1.04
CA GLY A 134 6.51 -13.62 1.34
C GLY A 134 7.04 -12.65 0.27
N GLY A 135 6.29 -12.44 -0.81
CA GLY A 135 6.48 -11.32 -1.73
C GLY A 135 5.93 -10.01 -1.16
N GLY A 136 6.00 -8.94 -1.94
CA GLY A 136 5.49 -7.64 -1.51
C GLY A 136 6.02 -6.50 -2.35
N TYR A 137 5.70 -5.28 -1.91
CA TYR A 137 6.28 -4.09 -2.50
C TYR A 137 6.57 -3.02 -1.45
N ALA A 138 7.51 -2.13 -1.78
CA ALA A 138 7.73 -0.89 -1.06
C ALA A 138 7.86 0.26 -2.07
N VAL A 139 7.20 1.39 -1.78
CA VAL A 139 7.29 2.61 -2.59
C VAL A 139 7.72 3.76 -1.70
N GLU A 140 8.75 4.49 -2.11
CA GLU A 140 9.16 5.78 -1.52
C GLU A 140 8.66 6.94 -2.40
N PHE A 141 7.86 7.83 -1.82
CA PHE A 141 7.08 8.83 -2.55
C PHE A 141 6.90 10.12 -1.74
N SER A 142 6.39 11.18 -2.39
CA SER A 142 6.05 12.46 -1.73
C SER A 142 4.57 12.83 -1.83
N GLY A 143 3.82 12.24 -2.76
CA GLY A 143 2.37 12.43 -2.87
C GLY A 143 1.61 11.10 -2.93
N PHE A 144 0.39 11.10 -2.38
CA PHE A 144 -0.47 9.94 -2.28
C PHE A 144 -1.94 10.30 -2.45
N THR A 145 -2.66 9.51 -3.25
CA THR A 145 -4.12 9.52 -3.32
C THR A 145 -4.67 8.10 -3.28
N ARG A 146 -5.93 7.98 -2.82
CA ARG A 146 -6.68 6.73 -2.86
C ARG A 146 -8.07 6.93 -3.44
N ALA A 147 -8.60 5.91 -4.10
CA ALA A 147 -9.98 5.90 -4.57
C ALA A 147 -10.56 4.48 -4.50
N ARG A 148 -11.83 4.36 -4.14
CA ARG A 148 -12.60 3.11 -4.26
C ARG A 148 -13.40 3.11 -5.56
N ARG A 149 -13.49 1.96 -6.20
CA ARG A 149 -14.37 1.70 -7.33
C ARG A 149 -15.11 0.39 -7.10
N GLU A 150 -16.37 0.34 -7.52
CA GLU A 150 -17.07 -0.94 -7.62
C GLU A 150 -16.58 -1.65 -8.88
N ARG A 151 -16.33 -2.95 -8.76
CA ARG A 151 -15.91 -3.74 -9.91
C ARG A 151 -17.16 -4.01 -10.76
N ALA A 152 -17.10 -3.69 -12.04
CA ALA A 152 -18.15 -4.11 -12.96
C ALA A 152 -18.24 -5.65 -12.93
N PRO A 153 -19.46 -6.23 -12.98
CA PRO A 153 -19.61 -7.68 -12.96
C PRO A 153 -18.80 -8.28 -14.10
N SER A 154 -17.91 -9.22 -13.77
CA SER A 154 -17.19 -9.98 -14.78
C SER A 154 -18.22 -10.75 -15.59
N ARG A 155 -18.33 -10.45 -16.89
CA ARG A 155 -19.16 -11.24 -17.81
C ARG A 155 -18.60 -12.67 -17.80
N MET A 156 -19.38 -13.61 -17.29
CA MET A 156 -19.16 -15.05 -17.48
C MET A 156 -19.32 -15.42 -18.95
#